data_AF-A0A316C1V8-F1
#
_entry.id   AF-A0A316C1V8-F1
#
_cell.length_a   1.000
_cell.length_b   1.000
_cell.length_c   1.000
_cell.angle_alpha   90.00
_cell.angle_beta   90.00
_cell.angle_gamma   90.00
#
_symmetry.space_group_name_H-M   'P 1'
#
loop_
_entity.id
_entity.type
_entity.pdbx_description
1 polymer ?
#
loop_
_entity_poly.entity_id
_entity_poly.type
_entity_poly.pdbx_seq_one_letter_code
_entity_poly.pdbx_strand_id
1 'polypeptide(L)'
;MSTTTTEAPKTYRLSSSPFLNAPGLIAWAKNGYKFERDRKNMIDVVCGTWGGLPRDAVEALLTGSIQQDLDGDTVVFTFSPPVGACAKDS
;
A
#
# COMPACT_ATOMS: atom_id res chain seq x y z
N MET A 1 -14.57 28.94 2.90
CA MET A 1 -13.98 28.37 1.68
C MET A 1 -12.78 27.55 2.12
N SER A 2 -12.97 26.26 2.40
CA SER A 2 -11.87 25.39 2.85
C SER A 2 -11.12 24.92 1.60
N THR A 3 -9.92 25.45 1.41
CA THR A 3 -8.99 25.02 0.36
C THR A 3 -8.65 23.56 0.59
N THR A 4 -9.14 22.69 -0.28
CA THR A 4 -8.76 21.28 -0.32
C THR A 4 -7.38 21.19 -0.95
N THR A 5 -6.32 21.24 -0.14
CA THR A 5 -4.96 21.02 -0.61
C THR A 5 -4.75 19.51 -0.74
N THR A 6 -4.98 18.95 -1.93
CA THR A 6 -4.60 17.57 -2.27
C THR A 6 -3.08 17.44 -2.14
N GLU A 7 -2.59 16.51 -1.30
CA GLU A 7 -1.16 16.15 -1.32
C GLU A 7 -0.84 15.51 -2.67
N ALA A 8 0.25 15.95 -3.31
CA ALA A 8 0.61 15.51 -4.64
C ALA A 8 0.75 13.97 -4.69
N PRO A 9 0.27 13.32 -5.77
CA PRO A 9 0.40 11.87 -5.93
C PRO A 9 1.87 11.45 -5.80
N LYS A 10 2.12 10.43 -4.99
CA LYS A 10 3.46 9.86 -4.77
C LYS A 10 3.55 8.47 -5.34
N THR A 11 4.65 8.19 -6.04
CA THR A 11 4.95 6.86 -6.57
C THR A 11 5.82 6.09 -5.59
N TYR A 12 5.40 4.86 -5.32
CA TYR A 12 6.09 3.90 -4.46
C TYR A 12 6.63 2.75 -5.31
N ARG A 13 7.81 2.28 -4.95
CA ARG A 13 8.49 1.16 -5.62
C ARG A 13 8.87 0.13 -4.56
N LEU A 14 8.26 -1.04 -4.64
CA LEU A 14 8.48 -2.17 -3.74
C LEU A 14 9.41 -3.15 -4.44
N SER A 15 10.71 -2.96 -4.26
CA SER A 15 11.71 -3.81 -4.89
C SER A 15 11.86 -5.13 -4.15
N SER A 16 12.16 -6.18 -4.91
CA SER A 16 12.55 -7.47 -4.36
C SER A 16 13.93 -7.38 -3.71
N SER A 17 14.25 -8.37 -2.88
CA SER A 17 15.59 -8.61 -2.35
C SER A 17 15.92 -10.10 -2.50
N PRO A 18 17.19 -10.52 -2.28
CA PRO A 18 17.55 -11.94 -2.37
C PRO A 18 16.71 -12.88 -1.49
N PHE A 19 16.12 -12.36 -0.41
CA PHE A 19 15.28 -13.11 0.54
C PHE A 19 13.78 -12.89 0.34
N LEU A 20 13.38 -11.99 -0.56
CA LEU A 20 12.00 -11.53 -0.67
C LEU A 20 11.61 -11.23 -2.11
N ASN A 21 10.62 -11.96 -2.63
CA ASN A 21 10.01 -11.68 -3.92
C ASN A 21 8.82 -10.73 -3.73
N ALA A 22 8.96 -9.47 -4.16
CA ALA A 22 7.95 -8.43 -3.95
C ALA A 22 6.61 -8.76 -4.63
N PRO A 23 6.55 -9.18 -5.92
CA PRO A 23 5.28 -9.50 -6.56
C PRO A 23 4.55 -10.65 -5.87
N GLY A 24 5.28 -11.70 -5.48
CA GLY A 24 4.74 -12.85 -4.76
C GLY A 24 4.23 -12.50 -3.36
N LEU A 25 4.98 -11.69 -2.61
CA LEU A 25 4.54 -11.23 -1.29
C LEU A 25 3.27 -10.37 -1.38
N ILE A 26 3.21 -9.44 -2.34
CA ILE A 26 2.01 -8.62 -2.55
C ILE A 26 0.82 -9.48 -2.98
N ALA A 27 1.02 -10.47 -3.86
CA ALA A 27 -0.05 -11.40 -4.25
C ALA A 27 -0.56 -12.23 -3.06
N TRP A 28 0.34 -12.73 -2.20
CA TRP A 28 -0.01 -13.41 -0.96
C TRP A 28 -0.78 -12.49 -0.01
N ALA A 29 -0.30 -11.27 0.23
CA ALA A 29 -0.93 -10.30 1.10
C ALA A 29 -2.33 -9.90 0.60
N LYS A 30 -2.51 -9.73 -0.72
CA LYS A 30 -3.83 -9.49 -1.35
C LYS A 30 -4.81 -10.61 -1.06
N ASN A 31 -4.36 -11.86 -1.12
CA ASN A 31 -5.19 -13.00 -0.80
C ASN A 31 -5.52 -13.09 0.68
N GLY A 32 -4.55 -12.84 1.56
CA GLY A 32 -4.77 -12.77 3.01
C GLY A 32 -5.73 -11.65 3.42
N TYR A 33 -5.66 -10.50 2.74
CA TYR A 33 -6.49 -9.33 3.03
C TYR A 33 -8.00 -9.56 2.76
N LYS A 34 -8.34 -10.57 1.96
CA LYS A 34 -9.75 -11.01 1.78
C LYS A 34 -10.39 -11.47 3.09
N PHE A 35 -9.59 -11.95 4.05
CA PHE A 35 -10.07 -12.37 5.36
C PHE A 35 -9.98 -11.21 6.36
N GLU A 36 -11.13 -10.76 6.87
CA GLU A 36 -11.21 -9.58 7.75
C GLU A 36 -10.30 -9.66 8.96
N ARG A 37 -10.23 -10.84 9.61
CA ARG A 37 -9.35 -11.12 10.76
C ARG A 37 -7.86 -10.91 10.46
N ASP A 38 -7.45 -11.08 9.20
CA ASP A 38 -6.05 -11.09 8.78
C ASP A 38 -5.63 -9.75 8.15
N ARG A 39 -6.58 -8.86 7.82
CA ARG A 39 -6.31 -7.56 7.16
C ARG A 39 -5.25 -6.73 7.86
N LYS A 40 -5.39 -6.56 9.18
CA LYS A 40 -4.44 -5.78 9.98
C LYS A 40 -3.02 -6.34 9.86
N ASN A 41 -2.89 -7.67 9.98
CA ASN A 41 -1.61 -8.36 9.88
C ASN A 41 -1.01 -8.24 8.47
N MET A 42 -1.84 -8.33 7.41
CA MET A 42 -1.34 -8.17 6.04
C MET A 42 -0.80 -6.77 5.78
N ILE A 43 -1.49 -5.72 6.27
CA ILE A 43 -0.98 -4.35 6.19
C ILE A 43 0.33 -4.22 6.98
N ASP A 44 0.36 -4.74 8.22
CA ASP A 44 1.55 -4.66 9.08
C ASP A 44 2.77 -5.34 8.45
N VAL A 45 2.60 -6.51 7.83
CA VAL A 45 3.68 -7.21 7.12
C VAL A 45 4.21 -6.38 5.94
N VAL A 46 3.33 -5.80 5.12
CA VAL A 46 3.76 -5.01 3.95
C VAL A 46 4.45 -3.71 4.39
N CYS A 47 3.89 -2.98 5.35
CA CYS A 47 4.51 -1.78 5.92
C CYS A 47 5.85 -2.07 6.62
N GLY A 48 5.95 -3.22 7.29
CA GLY A 48 7.20 -3.65 7.95
C GLY A 48 8.27 -4.11 6.96
N THR A 49 7.86 -4.61 5.79
CA THR A 49 8.78 -5.04 4.73
C THR A 49 9.40 -3.85 4.00
N TRP A 50 8.58 -2.87 3.61
CA TRP A 50 9.05 -1.65 2.94
C TRP A 50 8.70 -0.44 3.81
N GLY A 51 9.74 0.16 4.41
CA GLY A 51 9.58 1.34 5.25
C GLY A 51 9.05 2.56 4.48
N GLY A 52 8.33 3.43 5.19
CA GLY A 52 7.84 4.69 4.65
C GLY A 52 6.58 4.60 3.79
N LEU A 53 5.89 3.45 3.79
CA LEU A 53 4.58 3.28 3.16
C LEU A 53 3.46 3.76 4.09
N PRO A 54 2.59 4.68 3.66
CA PRO A 54 1.35 4.98 4.36
C PRO A 54 0.43 3.74 4.39
N ARG A 55 -0.26 3.52 5.51
CA ARG A 55 -1.16 2.37 5.67
C ARG A 55 -2.28 2.38 4.63
N ASP A 56 -2.85 3.54 4.36
CA ASP A 56 -3.93 3.71 3.38
C ASP A 56 -3.47 3.37 1.95
N ALA A 57 -2.20 3.64 1.64
CA ALA A 57 -1.59 3.29 0.36
C ALA A 57 -1.50 1.76 0.20
N VAL A 58 -1.11 1.08 1.28
CA VAL A 58 -1.07 -0.39 1.34
C VAL A 58 -2.47 -0.98 1.27
N GLU A 59 -3.44 -0.42 1.98
CA GLU A 59 -4.83 -0.86 1.92
C GLU A 59 -5.42 -0.70 0.51
N ALA A 60 -5.19 0.43 -0.14
CA ALA A 60 -5.60 0.66 -1.52
C ALA A 60 -4.94 -0.36 -2.48
N LEU A 61 -3.65 -0.65 -2.27
CA LEU A 61 -2.94 -1.67 -3.04
C LEU A 61 -3.55 -3.06 -2.83
N LEU A 62 -3.77 -3.47 -1.58
CA LEU A 62 -4.24 -4.82 -1.22
C LEU A 62 -5.70 -5.07 -1.58
N THR A 63 -6.54 -4.04 -1.54
CA THR A 63 -7.93 -4.10 -2.05
C THR A 63 -7.98 -4.12 -3.58
N GLY A 64 -6.91 -3.69 -4.26
CA GLY A 64 -6.90 -3.50 -5.71
C GLY A 64 -7.61 -2.23 -6.16
N SER A 65 -7.85 -1.29 -5.24
CA SER A 65 -8.48 0.01 -5.53
C SER A 65 -7.56 0.93 -6.35
N ILE A 66 -6.26 0.65 -6.39
CA ILE A 66 -5.28 1.32 -7.25
C ILE A 66 -4.65 0.33 -8.21
N GLN A 67 -4.27 0.83 -9.39
CA GLN A 67 -3.47 0.06 -10.32
C GLN A 67 -2.04 -0.07 -9.79
N GLN A 68 -1.49 -1.26 -9.97
CA GLN A 68 -0.07 -1.54 -9.77
C GLN A 68 0.51 -1.99 -11.12
N ASP A 69 1.79 -1.69 -11.31
CA ASP A 69 2.59 -2.18 -12.42
C ASP A 69 3.76 -3.01 -11.89
N LEU A 70 4.36 -3.81 -12.77
CA LEU A 70 5.56 -4.60 -12.48
C LEU A 70 6.72 -4.11 -13.34
N ASP A 71 7.72 -3.54 -12.69
CA ASP A 71 9.00 -3.18 -13.28
C ASP A 71 10.00 -4.30 -12.94
N GLY A 72 9.98 -5.36 -13.74
CA GLY A 72 10.71 -6.59 -13.47
C GLY A 72 10.22 -7.28 -12.19
N ASP A 73 11.04 -7.29 -11.15
CA ASP A 73 10.72 -7.85 -9.83
C ASP A 73 10.29 -6.78 -8.81
N THR A 74 10.05 -5.56 -9.27
CA THR A 74 9.61 -4.43 -8.44
C THR A 74 8.13 -4.14 -8.68
N VAL A 75 7.34 -4.05 -7.62
CA VAL A 75 5.94 -3.60 -7.71
C VAL A 75 5.91 -2.07 -7.64
N VAL A 76 5.37 -1.42 -8.65
CA VAL A 76 5.28 0.05 -8.73
C VAL A 76 3.83 0.47 -8.67
N PHE A 77 3.50 1.45 -7.83
CA PHE A 77 2.16 2.02 -7.78
C PHE A 77 2.20 3.48 -7.38
N THR A 78 1.19 4.24 -7.77
CA THR A 78 1.02 5.64 -7.39
C THR A 78 -0.17 5.76 -6.46
N PHE A 79 0.00 6.50 -5.37
CA PHE A 79 -1.04 6.76 -4.40
C PHE A 79 -1.06 8.25 -4.03
N SER A 80 -2.25 8.83 -4.00
CA SER A 80 -2.50 10.16 -3.45
C SER A 80 -3.46 9.98 -2.28
N PRO A 81 -3.06 10.37 -1.06
CA PRO A 81 -3.94 10.25 0.09
C PRO A 81 -5.19 11.15 -0.09
N PRO A 82 -6.39 10.64 0.18
CA PRO A 82 -7.59 11.46 0.18
C PRO A 82 -7.54 12.41 1.38
N VAL A 83 -7.39 13.72 1.13
CA VAL A 83 -7.36 14.72 2.20
C VAL A 83 -8.80 14.98 2.65
N GLY A 84 -9.27 14.22 3.64
CA GLY A 84 -10.63 14.33 4.18
C GLY A 84 -11.18 13.09 4.91
N ALA A 85 -10.54 11.93 4.81
CA ALA A 85 -10.93 10.75 5.59
C ALA A 85 -10.21 10.78 6.96
N CYS A 86 -10.80 11.53 7.90
CA CYS A 86 -10.49 11.62 9.33
C CYS A 86 -9.12 11.09 9.78
N ALA A 87 -8.24 12.00 10.18
CA ALA A 87 -7.37 11.78 11.33
C ALA A 87 -8.24 11.22 12.46
N LYS A 88 -8.16 9.91 12.73
CA LYS A 88 -8.58 9.39 14.02
C LYS A 88 -7.42 9.63 14.95
N ASP A 89 -7.57 10.68 15.74
CA ASP A 89 -6.77 11.00 16.91
C ASP A 89 -6.47 9.73 17.72
N SER A 90 -5.21 9.62 18.13
CA SER A 90 -4.76 8.73 19.21
C SER A 90 -5.35 9.14 20.55
#